data_AF-Q38W77-F1
#
_entry.id   AF-Q38W77-F1
#
_cell.length_a   1.000
_cell.length_b   1.000
_cell.length_c   1.000
_cell.angle_alpha   90.00
_cell.angle_beta   90.00
_cell.angle_gamma   90.00
#
_symmetry.space_group_name_H-M   'P 1'
#
loop_
_entity.id
_entity.type
_entity.pdbx_description
1 polymer ?
#
loop_
_entity_poly.entity_id
_entity_poly.type
_entity_poly.pdbx_seq_one_letter_code
_entity_poly.pdbx_strand_id
1 'polypeptide(L)' 'MKKEADFQNALGEYIHISLYQAVDGEKIYQGILKALDQETLTLAIKIKTRQKEVTFNRKEIAKARLAIEF' A
#
# COMPACT_ATOMS: atom_id res chain seq x y z
N MET A 1 -14.58 8.52 20.17
CA MET A 1 -13.46 8.89 19.29
C MET A 1 -12.20 8.21 19.83
N LYS A 2 -11.76 7.12 19.18
CA LYS A 2 -10.72 6.19 19.68
C LYS A 2 -9.98 5.49 18.52
N LYS A 3 -9.77 6.17 17.39
CA LYS A 3 -9.28 5.51 16.16
C LYS A 3 -8.36 6.39 15.31
N GLU A 4 -7.44 7.13 15.92
CA GLU A 4 -6.36 7.80 15.18
C GLU A 4 -4.99 7.20 15.53
N ALA A 5 -4.79 6.81 16.79
CA ALA A 5 -3.52 6.22 17.27
C ALA A 5 -3.20 4.83 16.68
N ASP A 6 -4.21 4.02 16.35
CA ASP A 6 -4.00 2.70 15.71
C ASP A 6 -3.56 2.82 14.23
N PHE A 7 -3.86 3.93 13.56
CA PHE A 7 -3.51 4.12 12.15
C PHE A 7 -2.03 4.41 11.92
N GLN A 8 -1.31 4.89 12.95
CA GLN A 8 0.12 5.20 12.85
C GLN A 8 1.02 3.96 12.96
N ASN A 9 0.54 2.84 13.52
CA ASN A 9 1.40 1.69 13.79
C ASN A 9 1.66 0.77 12.57
N ALA A 10 0.93 0.95 11.47
CA ALA A 10 1.16 0.19 10.22
C ALA A 10 2.15 0.89 9.26
N LEU A 11 2.71 2.04 9.65
CA LEU A 11 3.67 2.80 8.83
C LEU A 11 5.02 2.07 8.76
N GLY A 12 5.48 1.74 7.56
CA GLY A 12 6.79 1.15 7.30
C GLY A 12 6.79 -0.36 7.02
N GLU A 13 5.64 -1.02 7.08
CA GLU A 13 5.53 -2.44 6.72
C GLU A 13 5.62 -2.65 5.20
N TYR A 14 6.31 -3.69 4.76
CA TYR A 14 6.29 -4.09 3.37
C TYR A 14 4.99 -4.85 3.10
N ILE A 15 4.26 -4.47 2.05
CA ILE A 15 2.97 -5.07 1.74
C ILE A 15 2.84 -5.43 0.27
N HIS A 16 2.05 -6.46 0.02
CA HIS A 16 1.63 -6.90 -1.30
C HIS A 16 0.15 -6.57 -1.45
N ILE A 17 -0.17 -5.76 -2.46
CA ILE A 17 -1.54 -5.43 -2.83
C ILE A 17 -1.89 -6.01 -4.22
N SER A 18 -3.09 -6.55 -4.33
CA SER A 18 -3.72 -6.90 -5.59
C SER A 18 -4.94 -6.02 -5.76
N LEU A 19 -5.05 -5.37 -6.91
CA LEU A 19 -6.12 -4.44 -7.25
C LEU A 19 -7.20 -5.14 -8.08
N TYR A 20 -8.45 -4.67 -7.96
CA TYR A 20 -9.53 -5.08 -8.85
C TYR A 20 -9.34 -4.52 -10.25
N GLN A 21 -8.90 -3.26 -10.33
CA GLN A 21 -8.60 -2.56 -11.57
C GLN A 21 -7.09 -2.53 -11.79
N ALA A 22 -6.66 -2.71 -13.04
CA ALA A 22 -5.26 -2.50 -13.38
C ALA A 22 -4.96 -1.02 -13.28
N VAL A 23 -4.09 -0.64 -12.34
CA VAL A 23 -3.48 0.69 -12.33
C VAL A 23 -2.20 0.56 -13.17
N ASP A 24 -1.83 1.56 -13.96
CA ASP A 24 -0.56 1.56 -14.73
C ASP A 24 -0.26 0.28 -15.57
N GLY A 25 -1.28 -0.51 -15.93
CA GLY A 25 -1.14 -1.79 -16.64
C GLY A 25 -0.85 -3.03 -15.75
N GLU A 26 -0.64 -2.85 -14.45
CA GLU A 26 -0.39 -3.92 -13.48
C GLU A 26 -1.50 -4.01 -12.43
N LYS A 27 -1.88 -5.23 -12.07
CA LYS A 27 -2.90 -5.49 -11.02
C LYS A 27 -2.28 -5.82 -9.68
N ILE A 28 -0.97 -6.01 -9.63
CA ILE A 28 -0.24 -6.47 -8.46
C ILE A 28 0.86 -5.45 -8.19
N TYR A 29 0.92 -4.97 -6.96
CA TYR A 29 1.94 -4.03 -6.51
C TYR A 29 2.53 -4.52 -5.19
N GLN A 30 3.84 -4.36 -5.07
CA GLN A 30 4.58 -4.72 -3.88
C GLN A 30 5.49 -3.55 -3.51
N GLY A 31 5.47 -3.17 -2.24
CA GLY A 31 6.24 -2.03 -1.77
C GLY A 31 6.03 -1.75 -0.30
N ILE A 32 6.63 -0.66 0.16
CA ILE A 32 6.57 -0.24 1.56
C ILE A 32 5.33 0.64 1.76
N LEU A 33 4.52 0.31 2.76
CA LEU A 33 3.41 1.15 3.19
C LEU A 33 3.97 2.43 3.83
N LYS A 34 3.87 3.54 3.10
CA LYS A 34 4.33 4.87 3.53
C LYS A 34 3.29 5.65 4.29
N ALA A 35 2.01 5.47 3.94
CA ALA A 35 0.89 6.07 4.65
C ALA A 35 -0.34 5.18 4.54
N LEU A 36 -1.10 5.10 5.63
CA LEU A 36 -2.39 4.43 5.66
C LEU A 36 -3.41 5.39 6.27
N ASP A 37 -4.28 5.90 5.41
CA ASP A 37 -5.42 6.72 5.80
C ASP A 37 -6.69 5.86 5.86
N GLN A 38 -7.79 6.45 6.32
CA GLN A 38 -9.07 5.75 6.45
C GLN A 38 -9.62 5.27 5.09
N GLU A 39 -9.41 6.05 4.03
CA GLU A 39 -9.89 5.76 2.68
C GLU A 39 -8.78 5.42 1.68
N THR A 40 -7.55 5.86 1.93
CA THR A 40 -6.43 5.76 0.99
C THR A 40 -5.21 5.12 1.63
N LEU A 41 -4.33 4.62 0.78
CA LEU A 41 -3.13 3.90 1.14
C LEU A 41 -2.02 4.33 0.20
N THR A 42 -0.90 4.79 0.73
CA THR A 42 0.26 5.20 -0.06
C THR A 42 1.35 4.15 0.05
N LEU A 43 1.71 3.58 -1.11
CA LEU A 43 2.78 2.61 -1.26
C LEU A 43 3.99 3.22 -1.94
N ALA A 44 5.17 3.05 -1.35
CA ALA A 44 6.43 3.26 -2.02
C ALA A 44 6.85 1.95 -2.72
N ILE A 45 6.64 1.90 -4.03
CA ILE A 45 7.10 0.79 -4.88
C ILE A 45 8.49 1.12 -5.44
N LYS A 46 9.39 0.13 -5.46
CA LYS A 46 10.73 0.29 -6.03
C LYS A 46 10.78 -0.35 -7.41
N ILE A 47 10.71 0.46 -8.46
CA ILE A 47 10.79 0.01 -9.85
C ILE A 47 12.24 0.12 -10.32
N LYS A 48 12.95 -1.01 -10.32
CA LYS A 48 14.36 -1.19 -10.73
C LYS A 48 15.38 -0.27 -10.03
N THR A 49 15.35 1.02 -10.31
CA THR A 49 16.25 2.05 -9.74
C THR A 49 15.53 3.28 -9.20
N ARG A 50 14.20 3.37 -9.36
CA ARG A 50 13.39 4.50 -8.88
C ARG A 50 12.43 4.05 -7.80
N GLN A 51 12.33 4.84 -6.74
CA GLN A 51 11.21 4.76 -5.80
C GLN A 51 10.08 5.61 -6.35
N LYS A 52 8.91 5.01 -6.52
CA LYS A 52 7.68 5.70 -6.93
C LYS A 52 6.69 5.55 -5.78
N GLU A 53 6.15 6.67 -5.33
CA GLU A 53 5.08 6.68 -4.35
C GLU A 53 3.76 6.67 -5.12
N VAL A 54 2.92 5.68 -4.84
CA VAL A 54 1.64 5.49 -5.48
C VAL A 54 0.57 5.39 -4.41
N THR A 55 -0.39 6.29 -4.48
CA THR A 55 -1.55 6.29 -3.59
C THR A 55 -2.69 5.52 -4.25
N PHE A 56 -3.19 4.52 -3.54
CA PHE A 56 -4.30 3.67 -3.94
C PHE A 56 -5.48 3.91 -3.00
N ASN A 57 -6.69 3.90 -3.56
CA ASN A 57 -7.91 3.92 -2.75
C ASN A 57 -8.19 2.52 -2.22
N ARG A 58 -8.60 2.41 -0.97
CA ARG A 58 -8.90 1.11 -0.34
C ARG A 58 -10.02 0.35 -1.05
N LYS A 59 -10.88 1.05 -1.78
CA LYS A 59 -11.96 0.51 -2.63
C LYS A 59 -11.45 -0.22 -3.88
N GLU A 60 -10.28 0.18 -4.39
CA GLU A 60 -9.66 -0.40 -5.58
C GLU A 60 -8.86 -1.67 -5.24
N ILE A 61 -8.52 -1.84 -3.96
CA ILE A 61 -7.72 -2.95 -3.46
C ILE A 61 -8.61 -4.18 -3.27
N ALA A 62 -8.34 -5.22 -4.04
CA ALA A 62 -8.97 -6.52 -3.87
C ALA A 62 -8.42 -7.27 -2.67
N LYS A 63 -7.11 -7.17 -2.47
CA LYS A 63 -6.41 -7.90 -1.42
C LYS A 63 -5.16 -7.17 -1.03
N ALA A 64 -5.01 -6.87 0.26
CA ALA A 64 -3.76 -6.39 0.82
C ALA A 64 -3.27 -7.40 1.87
N ARG A 65 -2.00 -7.77 1.79
CA ARG A 65 -1.33 -8.62 2.77
C ARG A 65 0.00 -7.99 3.17
N LEU A 66 0.31 -8.05 4.46
CA LEU A 66 1.64 -7.80 4.97
C LEU A 66 2.59 -8.84 4.36
N ALA A 67 3.68 -8.38 3.77
CA ALA A 67 4.73 -9.21 3.23
C ALA A 67 5.95 -9.00 4.12
N ILE A 68 6.31 -10.01 4.91
CA ILE A 68 7.50 -9.95 5.74
C ILE A 68 8.69 -10.14 4.80
N GLU A 69 9.52 -9.11 4.65
CA GLU A 69 10.82 -9.22 4.01
C GLU A 69 11.79 -9.76 5.08
N PHE A 70 12.24 -11.01 4.90
CA PHE A 70 13.22 -11.68 5.76
C PHE A 70 14.64 -11.18 5.48
#